data_AF-A0A962Q893-F1
#
_entry.id   AF-A0A962Q893-F1
#
_cell.length_a   1.000
_cell.length_b   1.000
_cell.length_c   1.000
_cell.angle_alpha   90.00
_cell.angle_beta   90.00
_cell.angle_gamma   90.00
#
_symmetry.space_group_name_H-M   'P 1'
#
loop_
_entity.id
_entity.type
_entity.pdbx_description
1 polymer ?
#
loop_
_entity_poly.entity_id
_entity_poly.type
_entity_poly.pdbx_seq_one_letter_code
_entity_poly.pdbx_strand_id
1 'polypeptide(L)'
;MRRLKLDFEEHLESISESISDMKSTMLKAAKTSLNSKIVSMNHLSELCVEAILSVADIERNDVDLDLINIQTKIGKNLSDTRLIKG
;
A
#
# COMPACT_ATOMS: atom_id res chain seq x y z
N MET A 1 20.08 11.42 24.55
CA MET A 1 19.02 10.65 23.86
C MET A 1 18.62 11.21 22.48
N ARG A 2 18.71 12.53 22.20
CA ARG A 2 18.42 13.08 20.84
C ARG A 2 19.51 12.77 19.79
N ARG A 3 20.79 12.72 20.19
CA ARG A 3 21.92 12.45 19.26
C ARG A 3 21.84 11.06 18.60
N LEU A 4 21.52 10.03 19.40
CA LEU A 4 21.40 8.64 18.92
C LEU A 4 20.24 8.43 17.91
N LYS A 5 19.21 9.29 17.94
CA LYS A 5 18.10 9.25 16.96
C LYS A 5 18.54 9.76 15.58
N LEU A 6 19.34 10.83 15.56
CA LEU A 6 19.89 11.39 14.32
C LEU A 6 20.79 10.38 13.60
N ASP A 7 21.68 9.71 14.34
CA ASP A 7 22.59 8.72 13.75
C ASP A 7 21.85 7.53 13.10
N PHE A 8 20.66 7.18 13.61
CA PHE A 8 19.85 6.07 13.08
C PHE A 8 19.04 6.46 11.85
N GLU A 9 18.49 7.67 11.82
CA GLU A 9 17.76 8.21 10.66
C GLU A 9 18.69 8.34 9.45
N GLU A 10 19.91 8.86 9.64
CA GLU A 10 20.94 8.94 8.59
C GLU A 10 21.34 7.56 8.06
N HIS A 11 21.41 6.56 8.94
CA HIS A 11 21.71 5.19 8.53
C HIS A 11 20.59 4.57 7.70
N LEU A 12 19.33 4.77 8.09
CA LEU A 12 18.17 4.29 7.32
C LEU A 12 18.09 4.95 5.94
N GLU A 13 18.41 6.23 5.85
CA GLU A 13 18.43 6.95 4.57
C GLU A 13 19.53 6.43 3.64
N SER A 14 20.72 6.12 4.19
CA SER A 14 21.86 5.56 3.45
C SER A 14 21.60 4.17 2.85
N ILE A 15 20.83 3.32 3.54
CA ILE A 15 20.46 1.98 3.04
C ILE A 15 19.20 2.00 2.16
N SER A 16 18.48 3.12 2.11
CA SER A 16 17.24 3.22 1.35
C SER A 16 17.52 3.21 -0.15
N GLU A 17 16.67 2.53 -0.92
CA GLU A 17 16.78 2.45 -2.37
C GLU A 17 15.79 3.40 -3.05
N SER A 18 16.25 4.11 -4.08
CA SER A 18 15.37 4.97 -4.90
C SER A 18 14.41 4.12 -5.74
N ILE A 19 13.12 4.46 -5.70
CA ILE A 19 12.08 3.74 -6.43
C ILE A 19 11.98 4.29 -7.87
N SER A 20 12.28 3.45 -8.87
CA SER A 20 12.17 3.80 -10.29
C SER A 20 10.81 3.45 -10.91
N ASP A 21 10.24 2.29 -10.55
CA ASP A 21 8.90 1.87 -10.94
C ASP A 21 7.99 1.83 -9.71
N MET A 22 7.19 2.89 -9.57
CA MET A 22 6.30 3.07 -8.44
C MET A 22 5.25 1.96 -8.33
N LYS A 23 4.60 1.58 -9.44
CA LYS A 23 3.49 0.62 -9.42
C LYS A 23 3.97 -0.79 -9.06
N SER A 24 5.05 -1.27 -9.67
CA SER A 24 5.54 -2.63 -9.36
C SER A 24 6.12 -2.72 -7.95
N THR A 25 6.75 -1.65 -7.47
CA THR A 25 7.29 -1.58 -6.10
C THR A 25 6.16 -1.56 -5.07
N MET A 26 5.13 -0.75 -5.28
CA MET A 26 3.92 -0.74 -4.45
C MET A 26 3.24 -2.11 -4.44
N LEU A 27 3.18 -2.79 -5.58
CA LEU A 27 2.61 -4.14 -5.66
C LEU A 27 3.41 -5.17 -4.86
N LYS A 28 4.74 -5.13 -4.95
CA LYS A 28 5.62 -6.00 -4.15
C LYS A 28 5.46 -5.74 -2.66
N ALA A 29 5.43 -4.46 -2.25
CA ALA A 29 5.21 -4.06 -0.87
C ALA A 29 3.85 -4.57 -0.36
N ALA A 30 2.78 -4.34 -1.11
CA ALA A 30 1.44 -4.80 -0.78
C ALA A 30 1.38 -6.34 -0.66
N LYS A 31 1.99 -7.08 -1.59
CA LYS A 31 2.08 -8.55 -1.51
C LYS A 31 2.80 -9.01 -0.24
N THR A 32 3.97 -8.46 0.04
CA THR A 32 4.75 -8.78 1.26
C THR A 32 3.95 -8.49 2.52
N SER A 33 3.26 -7.33 2.57
CA SER A 33 2.42 -6.96 3.69
C SER A 33 1.22 -7.88 3.85
N LEU A 34 0.56 -8.33 2.78
CA LEU A 34 -0.61 -9.23 2.87
C LEU A 34 -0.25 -10.69 3.10
N ASN A 35 0.99 -11.12 2.77
CA ASN A 35 1.39 -12.53 2.81
C ASN A 35 1.25 -13.19 4.20
N SER A 36 1.33 -12.42 5.27
CA SER A 36 1.17 -12.90 6.66
C SER A 36 -0.26 -12.79 7.20
N LYS A 37 -1.26 -12.56 6.33
CA LYS A 37 -2.67 -12.44 6.70
C LYS A 37 -3.50 -13.49 5.95
N ILE A 38 -4.68 -13.80 6.45
CA ILE A 38 -5.64 -14.73 5.82
C ILE A 38 -6.04 -14.32 4.38
N VAL A 39 -5.75 -13.08 4.01
CA VAL A 39 -6.07 -12.43 2.75
C VAL A 39 -4.90 -12.48 1.73
N SER A 40 -3.97 -13.43 1.85
CA SER A 40 -2.72 -13.55 1.06
C SER A 40 -2.90 -13.92 -0.42
N MET A 41 -3.82 -13.26 -1.11
CA MET A 41 -4.10 -13.46 -2.54
C MET A 41 -3.52 -12.33 -3.40
N ASN A 42 -2.90 -12.68 -4.53
CA ASN A 42 -2.34 -11.72 -5.48
C ASN A 42 -3.38 -10.68 -5.95
N HIS A 43 -4.62 -11.10 -6.21
CA HIS A 43 -5.70 -10.23 -6.67
C HIS A 43 -6.00 -9.07 -5.69
N LEU A 44 -5.96 -9.32 -4.39
CA LEU A 44 -6.20 -8.27 -3.39
C LEU A 44 -5.08 -7.24 -3.34
N SER A 45 -3.83 -7.67 -3.52
CA SER A 45 -2.70 -6.73 -3.57
C SER A 45 -2.81 -5.77 -4.77
N GLU A 46 -3.26 -6.26 -5.92
CA GLU A 46 -3.48 -5.44 -7.11
C GLU A 46 -4.62 -4.45 -6.89
N LEU A 47 -5.73 -4.92 -6.31
CA LEU A 47 -6.89 -4.11 -5.96
C LEU A 47 -6.53 -2.98 -4.99
N CYS A 48 -5.76 -3.26 -3.93
CA CYS A 48 -5.32 -2.26 -2.97
C CYS A 48 -4.45 -1.18 -3.62
N VAL A 49 -3.50 -1.58 -4.48
CA VAL A 49 -2.63 -0.63 -5.18
C VAL A 49 -3.44 0.25 -6.14
N GLU A 50 -4.39 -0.33 -6.87
CA GLU A 50 -5.27 0.43 -7.76
C GLU A 50 -6.20 1.39 -7.02
N ALA A 51 -6.70 1.01 -5.84
CA ALA A 51 -7.51 1.89 -5.01
C ALA A 51 -6.72 3.13 -4.56
N ILE A 52 -5.49 2.93 -4.07
CA ILE A 52 -4.61 4.03 -3.64
C ILE A 52 -4.25 4.93 -4.81
N LEU A 53 -3.84 4.37 -5.95
CA LEU A 53 -3.52 5.16 -7.15
C LEU A 53 -4.71 5.94 -7.70
N SER A 54 -5.95 5.54 -7.37
CA SER A 54 -7.16 6.26 -7.81
C SER A 54 -7.47 7.50 -6.98
N VAL A 55 -6.93 7.59 -5.75
CA VAL A 55 -7.18 8.72 -4.82
C VAL A 55 -5.90 9.50 -4.47
N ALA A 56 -4.74 9.01 -4.91
CA ALA A 56 -3.45 9.63 -4.63
C ALA A 56 -3.26 10.95 -5.39
N ASP A 57 -2.80 11.97 -4.67
CA ASP A 57 -2.32 13.23 -5.23
C ASP A 57 -0.79 13.14 -5.39
N ILE A 58 -0.34 12.90 -6.63
CA ILE A 58 1.08 12.70 -6.96
C ILE A 58 1.86 14.02 -6.83
N GLU A 59 1.22 15.16 -7.05
CA GLU A 59 1.89 16.46 -6.95
C GLU A 59 2.20 16.82 -5.49
N ARG A 60 1.25 16.53 -4.60
CA ARG A 60 1.43 16.74 -3.15
C ARG A 60 2.09 15.56 -2.43
N ASN A 61 2.32 14.44 -3.12
CA ASN A 61 2.75 13.16 -2.54
C ASN A 61 1.89 12.75 -1.34
N ASP A 62 0.58 12.91 -1.48
CA ASP A 62 -0.38 12.74 -0.40
C ASP A 62 -1.50 11.78 -0.82
N VAL A 63 -2.09 11.08 0.15
CA VAL A 63 -3.16 10.12 -0.09
C VAL A 63 -4.23 10.31 0.96
N ASP A 64 -5.41 10.72 0.54
CA ASP A 64 -6.58 10.82 1.41
C ASP A 64 -7.30 9.47 1.49
N LEU A 65 -7.16 8.79 2.63
CA LEU A 65 -7.78 7.49 2.87
C LEU A 65 -9.28 7.59 3.13
N ASP A 66 -9.83 8.77 3.44
CA ASP A 66 -11.27 8.95 3.64
C ASP A 66 -12.05 8.82 2.32
N LEU A 67 -11.37 9.01 1.18
CA LEU A 67 -11.91 8.76 -0.15
C LEU A 67 -12.05 7.26 -0.48
N ILE A 68 -11.52 6.36 0.37
CA ILE A 68 -11.62 4.92 0.19
C ILE A 68 -12.64 4.34 1.17
N ASN A 69 -13.73 3.81 0.63
CA ASN A 69 -14.74 3.11 1.42
C ASN A 69 -14.64 1.58 1.25
N ILE A 70 -14.51 0.85 2.36
CA ILE A 70 -14.47 -0.61 2.37
C ILE A 70 -15.85 -1.16 2.77
N GLN A 71 -16.55 -1.74 1.79
CA GLN A 71 -17.83 -2.40 2.03
C GLN A 71 -17.68 -3.92 2.10
N THR A 72 -18.09 -4.52 3.22
CA THR A 72 -18.10 -5.97 3.41
C THR A 72 -19.52 -6.53 3.28
N LYS A 73 -19.65 -7.71 2.65
CA LYS A 73 -20.91 -8.44 2.54
C LYS A 73 -20.69 -9.90 2.92
N ILE A 74 -21.62 -10.45 3.70
CA ILE A 74 -21.58 -11.84 4.17
C ILE A 74 -22.01 -12.78 3.01
N GLY A 75 -21.44 -13.99 2.98
CA GLY A 75 -21.89 -15.07 2.09
C GLY A 75 -21.21 -15.13 0.72
N LYS A 76 -20.14 -14.36 0.49
CA LYS A 76 -19.32 -14.43 -0.73
C LYS A 76 -17.90 -14.88 -0.43
N ASN A 77 -17.20 -15.32 -1.47
CA ASN A 77 -15.78 -15.64 -1.35
C ASN A 77 -14.96 -14.35 -1.35
N LEU A 78 -13.85 -14.36 -0.62
CA LEU A 78 -12.91 -13.24 -0.59
C LEU A 78 -12.34 -12.95 -2.00
N SER A 79 -12.23 -13.96 -2.86
CA SER A 79 -11.81 -13.82 -4.25
C SER A 79 -12.78 -13.00 -5.11
N ASP A 80 -14.04 -12.85 -4.68
CA ASP A 80 -15.06 -12.05 -5.37
C ASP A 80 -14.92 -10.54 -5.06
N THR A 81 -13.94 -10.16 -4.24
CA THR A 81 -13.68 -8.76 -3.89
C THR A 81 -13.26 -7.99 -5.15
N ARG A 82 -13.84 -6.80 -5.32
CA ARG A 82 -13.63 -5.96 -6.50
C ARG A 82 -13.55 -4.49 -6.12
N LEU A 83 -12.76 -3.73 -6.87
CA LEU A 83 -12.72 -2.28 -6.77
C LEU A 83 -13.95 -1.70 -7.47
N ILE A 84 -14.66 -0.81 -6.79
CA ILE A 84 -15.74 -0.02 -7.38
C ILE A 84 -15.24 1.42 -7.47
N LYS A 85 -15.16 1.96 -8.68
CA LYS A 85 -14.84 3.37 -8.92
C LYS A 85 -16.18 4.12 -8.94
N GLY A 86 -16.45 4.84 -7.86
CA GLY A 86 -17.67 5.62 -7.66
C GLY A 86 -17.46 7.10 -7.85
#